data_AF-A0A7Z9BNW6-F1
#
_entry.id   AF-A0A7Z9BNW6-F1
#
_cell.length_a   1.000
_cell.length_b   1.000
_cell.length_c   1.000
_cell.angle_alpha   90.00
_cell.angle_beta   90.00
_cell.angle_gamma   90.00
#
_symmetry.space_group_name_H-M   'P 1'
#
loop_
_entity.id
_entity.type
_entity.pdbx_description
1 polymer ?
#
loop_
_entity_poly.entity_id
_entity_poly.type
_entity_poly.pdbx_seq_one_letter_code
_entity_poly.pdbx_strand_id
1 'polypeptide(L)'
;MNKLQKIGFDVTHESFKFIWDNTGGHPHLASALAFELANSWLNSHQYNLEQTLQESTSEFLKYYDNLIDILKEDSSLDKLLQILFGPLITVTKFDAEKFMRYGLIEPNSDGYYKVFSSHFEDYLRLVGRSIDLWPLWRDTERKLRSVITEIMEIEYGES
;
A
#
# COMPACT_ATOMS: atom_id res chain seq x y z
N MET A 1 -13.58 -16.54 6.00
CA MET A 1 -13.00 -17.62 6.83
C MET A 1 -13.91 -18.82 7.05
N ASN A 2 -15.15 -18.64 7.51
CA ASN A 2 -16.13 -19.72 7.73
C ASN A 2 -16.50 -20.54 6.45
N LYS A 3 -16.05 -20.13 5.26
CA LYS A 3 -16.25 -20.86 3.99
C LYS A 3 -15.15 -21.88 3.68
N LEU A 4 -13.90 -21.62 4.08
CA LEU A 4 -12.76 -22.53 3.84
C LEU A 4 -12.82 -23.76 4.76
N GLN A 5 -13.17 -23.56 6.04
CA GLN A 5 -13.38 -24.67 6.96
C GLN A 5 -14.51 -25.61 6.53
N LYS A 6 -15.53 -25.09 5.82
CA LYS A 6 -16.64 -25.90 5.28
C LYS A 6 -16.23 -26.84 4.15
N ILE A 7 -15.11 -26.59 3.47
CA ILE A 7 -14.56 -27.47 2.43
C ILE A 7 -13.44 -28.38 2.97
N GLY A 8 -13.27 -28.44 4.30
CA GLY A 8 -12.24 -29.26 4.94
C GLY A 8 -10.82 -28.69 4.82
N PHE A 9 -10.67 -27.42 4.42
CA PHE A 9 -9.37 -26.74 4.46
C PHE A 9 -9.05 -26.36 5.90
N ASP A 10 -7.91 -26.84 6.42
CA ASP A 10 -7.43 -26.46 7.74
C ASP A 10 -6.79 -25.07 7.69
N VAL A 11 -7.47 -24.09 8.27
CA VAL A 11 -6.99 -22.71 8.30
C VAL A 11 -5.94 -22.59 9.40
N THR A 12 -4.69 -22.86 9.03
CA THR A 12 -3.54 -22.70 9.92
C THR A 12 -3.30 -21.23 10.26
N HIS A 13 -2.59 -20.98 11.36
CA HIS A 13 -2.18 -19.61 11.73
C HIS A 13 -1.34 -18.94 10.63
N GLU A 14 -0.49 -19.72 9.95
CA GLU A 14 0.33 -19.27 8.83
C GLU A 14 -0.52 -18.82 7.63
N SER A 15 -1.48 -19.63 7.19
CA SER A 15 -2.37 -19.26 6.07
C SER A 15 -3.23 -18.04 6.39
N PHE A 16 -3.72 -17.92 7.63
CA PHE A 16 -4.45 -16.73 8.04
C PHE A 16 -3.57 -15.48 8.02
N LYS A 17 -2.38 -15.56 8.62
CA LYS A 17 -1.43 -14.45 8.63
C LYS A 17 -1.07 -14.03 7.20
N PHE A 18 -0.79 -14.99 6.31
CA PHE A 18 -0.50 -14.72 4.91
C PHE A 18 -1.65 -13.99 4.19
N ILE A 19 -2.89 -14.45 4.36
CA ILE A 19 -4.05 -13.77 3.77
C ILE A 19 -4.19 -12.37 4.33
N TRP A 20 -4.03 -12.20 5.65
CA TRP A 20 -4.13 -10.90 6.29
C TRP A 20 -3.06 -9.93 5.77
N ASP A 21 -1.80 -10.34 5.77
CA ASP A 21 -0.66 -9.51 5.37
C ASP A 21 -0.76 -9.05 3.91
N ASN A 22 -1.32 -9.88 3.01
CA ASN A 22 -1.46 -9.55 1.59
C ASN A 22 -2.74 -8.74 1.27
N THR A 23 -3.78 -8.84 2.09
CA THR A 23 -5.09 -8.25 1.79
C THR A 23 -5.43 -7.06 2.67
N GLY A 24 -4.74 -6.89 3.81
CA GLY A 24 -5.04 -5.89 4.82
C GLY A 24 -6.49 -5.94 5.33
N GLY A 25 -7.14 -7.10 5.25
CA GLY A 25 -8.55 -7.26 5.63
C GLY A 25 -9.57 -6.79 4.59
N HIS A 26 -9.14 -6.40 3.37
CA HIS A 26 -10.06 -6.02 2.30
C HIS A 26 -10.89 -7.23 1.81
N PRO A 27 -12.24 -7.20 1.94
CA PRO A 27 -13.07 -8.38 1.71
C PRO A 27 -12.96 -8.96 0.30
N HIS A 28 -12.75 -8.10 -0.70
CA HIS A 28 -12.63 -8.52 -2.10
C HIS A 28 -11.33 -9.30 -2.33
N LEU A 29 -10.19 -8.75 -1.93
CA LEU A 29 -8.87 -9.40 -2.04
C LEU A 29 -8.80 -10.69 -1.23
N ALA A 30 -9.35 -10.66 0.00
CA ALA A 30 -9.45 -11.85 0.84
C ALA A 30 -10.33 -12.95 0.20
N SER A 31 -11.37 -12.57 -0.54
CA SER A 31 -12.21 -13.53 -1.26
C SER A 31 -11.49 -14.11 -2.48
N ALA A 32 -10.73 -13.30 -3.22
CA ALA A 32 -9.94 -13.76 -4.36
C ALA A 32 -8.87 -14.78 -3.93
N LEU A 33 -8.08 -14.47 -2.91
CA LEU A 33 -7.11 -15.42 -2.35
C LEU A 33 -7.77 -16.67 -1.79
N ALA A 34 -8.87 -16.53 -1.05
CA ALA A 34 -9.59 -17.68 -0.50
C ALA A 34 -10.16 -18.58 -1.60
N PHE A 35 -10.61 -18.01 -2.72
CA PHE A 35 -11.11 -18.76 -3.86
C PHE A 35 -9.99 -19.59 -4.51
N GLU A 36 -8.83 -19.00 -4.75
CA GLU A 36 -7.70 -19.74 -5.33
C GLU A 36 -7.18 -20.82 -4.37
N LEU A 37 -7.10 -20.55 -3.06
CA LEU A 37 -6.73 -21.57 -2.06
C LEU A 37 -7.71 -22.75 -2.07
N ALA A 38 -9.00 -22.46 -2.17
CA ALA A 38 -10.03 -23.49 -2.26
C ALA A 38 -9.88 -24.33 -3.54
N ASN A 39 -9.60 -23.69 -4.68
CA ASN A 39 -9.39 -24.39 -5.95
C ASN A 39 -8.16 -25.30 -5.89
N SER A 40 -7.01 -24.81 -5.40
CA SER A 40 -5.80 -25.62 -5.27
C SER A 40 -6.03 -26.84 -4.37
N TRP A 41 -6.72 -26.62 -3.24
CA TRP A 41 -7.07 -27.68 -2.29
C TRP A 41 -8.01 -28.74 -2.89
N LEU A 42 -9.10 -28.32 -3.54
CA LEU A 42 -10.06 -29.25 -4.13
C LEU A 42 -9.46 -30.08 -5.27
N ASN A 43 -8.52 -29.52 -6.04
CA ASN A 43 -7.93 -30.19 -7.19
C ASN A 43 -6.79 -31.14 -6.81
N SER A 44 -5.95 -30.78 -5.83
CA SER A 44 -4.70 -31.48 -5.56
C SER A 44 -4.47 -31.87 -4.10
N HIS A 45 -5.31 -31.39 -3.17
CA HIS A 45 -5.10 -31.46 -1.72
C HIS A 45 -3.74 -30.90 -1.27
N GLN A 46 -3.12 -30.09 -2.12
CA GLN A 46 -1.90 -29.34 -1.87
C GLN A 46 -2.16 -27.88 -2.20
N TYR A 47 -1.50 -26.99 -1.47
CA TYR A 47 -1.55 -25.56 -1.74
C TYR A 47 -0.18 -24.97 -1.46
N ASN A 48 0.18 -23.95 -2.23
CA ASN A 48 1.35 -23.14 -2.01
C ASN A 48 0.88 -21.68 -1.96
N LEU A 49 1.12 -21.01 -0.83
CA LEU A 49 0.60 -19.66 -0.57
C LEU A 49 1.11 -18.64 -1.60
N GLU A 50 2.38 -18.74 -2.00
CA GLU A 50 3.01 -17.84 -2.98
C GLU A 50 2.43 -18.06 -4.38
N GLN A 51 2.26 -19.33 -4.79
CA GLN A 51 1.63 -19.66 -6.06
C GLN A 51 0.17 -19.19 -6.10
N THR A 52 -0.58 -19.40 -5.02
CA THR A 52 -1.96 -18.91 -4.91
C THR A 52 -2.03 -17.37 -5.01
N LEU A 53 -1.09 -16.66 -4.39
CA LEU A 53 -1.00 -15.20 -4.57
C LEU A 53 -0.72 -14.84 -6.03
N GLN A 54 0.22 -15.52 -6.70
CA GLN A 54 0.49 -15.32 -8.12
C GLN A 54 -0.76 -15.53 -8.98
N GLU A 55 -1.51 -16.61 -8.75
CA GLU A 55 -2.76 -16.92 -9.45
C GLU A 55 -3.82 -15.83 -9.22
N SER A 56 -3.88 -15.25 -8.02
CA SER A 56 -4.80 -14.15 -7.68
C SER A 56 -4.36 -12.76 -8.15
N THR A 57 -3.13 -12.61 -8.66
CA THR A 57 -2.52 -11.31 -9.03
C THR A 57 -3.41 -10.50 -9.97
N SER A 58 -4.05 -11.15 -10.95
CA SER A 58 -4.87 -10.44 -11.93
C SER A 58 -6.07 -9.73 -11.30
N GLU A 59 -6.71 -10.35 -10.31
CA GLU A 59 -7.83 -9.74 -9.57
C GLU A 59 -7.33 -8.66 -8.61
N PHE A 60 -6.15 -8.83 -8.01
CA PHE A 60 -5.52 -7.82 -7.18
C PHE A 60 -5.22 -6.55 -7.99
N LEU A 61 -4.61 -6.70 -9.18
CA LEU A 61 -4.31 -5.57 -10.05
C LEU A 61 -5.57 -4.85 -10.52
N LYS A 62 -6.62 -5.58 -10.93
CA LYS A 62 -7.92 -4.96 -11.27
C LYS A 62 -8.49 -4.15 -10.10
N TYR A 63 -8.44 -4.70 -8.90
CA TYR A 63 -8.90 -4.01 -7.70
C TYR A 63 -8.08 -2.73 -7.43
N TYR A 64 -6.75 -2.81 -7.59
CA TYR A 64 -5.87 -1.66 -7.42
C TYR A 64 -6.10 -0.60 -8.49
N ASP A 65 -6.21 -0.97 -9.77
CA ASP A 65 -6.49 -0.05 -10.86
C ASP A 65 -7.80 0.71 -10.60
N ASN A 66 -8.85 0.01 -10.19
CA ASN A 66 -10.12 0.64 -9.81
C ASN A 66 -9.96 1.62 -8.64
N LEU A 67 -9.21 1.27 -7.60
CA LEU A 67 -8.92 2.18 -6.48
C LEU A 67 -8.15 3.41 -6.95
N ILE A 68 -7.16 3.24 -7.81
CA ILE A 68 -6.38 4.34 -8.37
C ILE A 68 -7.26 5.27 -9.19
N ASP A 69 -8.15 4.73 -10.00
CA ASP A 69 -9.05 5.53 -10.83
C ASP A 69 -10.00 6.36 -9.95
N ILE A 70 -10.58 5.78 -8.91
CA ILE A 70 -11.37 6.51 -7.90
C ILE A 70 -10.54 7.62 -7.24
N LEU A 71 -9.29 7.34 -6.85
CA LEU A 71 -8.42 8.31 -6.21
C LEU A 71 -8.01 9.44 -7.17
N LYS A 72 -7.87 9.15 -8.47
CA LYS A 72 -7.60 10.15 -9.52
C LYS A 72 -8.82 11.03 -9.76
N GLU A 73 -10.01 10.45 -9.86
CA GLU A 73 -11.27 11.20 -10.02
C GLU A 73 -11.45 12.22 -8.89
N ASP A 74 -11.15 11.81 -7.65
CA ASP A 74 -11.21 12.67 -6.46
C ASP A 74 -9.98 13.59 -6.27
N SER A 75 -9.02 13.61 -7.22
CA SER A 75 -7.76 14.35 -7.14
C SER A 75 -6.98 14.11 -5.83
N SER A 76 -7.10 12.91 -5.28
CA SER A 76 -6.58 12.54 -3.95
C SER A 76 -5.38 11.58 -4.01
N LEU A 77 -5.10 11.00 -5.18
CA LEU A 77 -3.96 10.10 -5.38
C LEU A 77 -2.61 10.76 -5.03
N ASP A 78 -2.38 11.99 -5.47
CA ASP A 78 -1.14 12.73 -5.18
C ASP A 78 -0.92 12.91 -3.67
N LYS A 79 -1.98 13.21 -2.93
CA LYS A 79 -1.94 13.32 -1.47
C LYS A 79 -1.62 12.00 -0.79
N LEU A 80 -2.19 10.89 -1.28
CA LEU A 80 -1.86 9.56 -0.78
C LEU A 80 -0.39 9.22 -1.01
N LEU A 81 0.13 9.51 -2.21
CA LEU A 81 1.54 9.28 -2.55
C LEU A 81 2.48 10.18 -1.74
N GLN A 82 2.09 11.43 -1.45
CA GLN A 82 2.82 12.31 -0.55
C GLN A 82 2.87 11.74 0.88
N ILE A 83 1.75 11.23 1.40
CA ILE A 83 1.71 10.61 2.74
C ILE A 83 2.65 9.42 2.86
N LEU A 84 2.71 8.59 1.82
CA LEU A 84 3.42 7.31 1.86
C LEU A 84 4.90 7.43 1.48
N PHE A 85 5.21 8.24 0.48
CA PHE A 85 6.52 8.24 -0.16
C PHE A 85 7.11 9.63 -0.31
N GLY A 86 6.37 10.70 0.00
CA GLY A 86 6.69 12.07 -0.40
C GLY A 86 6.93 13.03 0.75
N PRO A 87 7.44 14.24 0.45
CA PRO A 87 7.31 15.36 1.36
C PRO A 87 5.85 15.78 1.46
N LEU A 88 5.40 16.11 2.67
CA LEU A 88 4.03 16.54 2.96
C LEU A 88 3.83 18.01 2.55
N ILE A 89 3.68 18.28 1.25
CA ILE A 89 3.56 19.64 0.70
C ILE A 89 2.13 20.16 0.84
N THR A 90 1.16 19.34 0.42
CA THR A 90 -0.26 19.73 0.29
C THR A 90 -1.18 18.95 1.23
N VAL A 91 -0.61 18.00 1.96
CA VAL A 91 -1.34 17.04 2.80
C VAL A 91 -1.74 17.70 4.11
N THR A 92 -3.01 17.56 4.48
CA THR A 92 -3.53 17.93 5.80
C THR A 92 -3.74 16.70 6.67
N LYS A 93 -3.90 16.91 8.00
CA LYS A 93 -4.28 15.83 8.91
C LYS A 93 -5.62 15.18 8.52
N PHE A 94 -6.57 15.97 7.99
CA PHE A 94 -7.86 15.47 7.53
C PHE A 94 -7.72 14.50 6.35
N ASP A 95 -6.75 14.73 5.45
CA ASP A 95 -6.48 13.83 4.33
C ASP A 95 -5.99 12.46 4.84
N ALA A 96 -5.04 12.45 5.80
CA ALA A 96 -4.57 11.22 6.42
C ALA A 96 -5.70 10.47 7.15
N GLU A 97 -6.51 11.18 7.94
CA GLU A 97 -7.67 10.59 8.61
C GLU A 97 -8.72 10.05 7.62
N LYS A 98 -8.92 10.70 6.46
CA LYS A 98 -9.79 10.22 5.38
C LYS A 98 -9.28 8.87 4.85
N PHE A 99 -8.00 8.76 4.53
CA PHE A 99 -7.42 7.53 4.01
C PHE A 99 -7.38 6.40 5.04
N MET A 100 -7.20 6.72 6.33
CA MET A 100 -7.36 5.74 7.41
C MET A 100 -8.79 5.21 7.50
N ARG A 101 -9.80 6.09 7.43
CA ARG A 101 -11.21 5.67 7.44
C ARG A 101 -11.58 4.80 6.24
N TYR A 102 -10.92 5.01 5.10
CA TYR A 102 -11.07 4.16 3.92
C TYR A 102 -10.32 2.82 4.02
N GLY A 103 -9.50 2.63 5.06
CA GLY A 103 -8.67 1.44 5.20
C GLY A 103 -7.53 1.37 4.18
N LEU A 104 -7.10 2.50 3.63
CA LEU A 104 -5.99 2.56 2.68
C LEU A 104 -4.63 2.63 3.40
N ILE A 105 -4.59 3.34 4.53
CA ILE A 105 -3.38 3.53 5.33
C ILE A 105 -3.64 3.28 6.81
N GLU A 106 -2.59 2.92 7.53
CA GLU A 106 -2.56 2.81 8.99
C GLU A 106 -1.26 3.40 9.56
N PRO A 107 -1.27 3.90 10.81
CA PRO A 107 -0.06 4.38 11.44
C PRO A 107 0.93 3.23 11.65
N ASN A 108 2.20 3.52 11.42
CA ASN A 108 3.33 2.67 11.78
C ASN A 108 3.89 3.08 13.15
N SER A 109 4.70 2.20 13.74
CA SER A 109 5.41 2.37 15.02
C SER A 109 6.20 3.67 15.14
N ASP A 110 6.71 4.21 14.04
CA ASP A 110 7.52 5.43 13.98
C ASP A 110 6.69 6.72 13.80
N GLY A 111 5.35 6.64 13.85
CA GLY A 111 4.47 7.79 13.65
C GLY A 111 4.22 8.18 12.18
N TYR A 112 4.80 7.45 11.23
CA TYR A 112 4.49 7.52 9.80
C TYR A 112 3.27 6.68 9.44
N TYR A 113 2.86 6.72 8.17
CA TYR A 113 1.79 5.87 7.65
C TYR A 113 2.34 4.81 6.72
N LYS A 114 1.73 3.62 6.75
CA LYS A 114 1.94 2.55 5.78
C LYS A 114 0.60 2.15 5.17
N VAL A 115 0.62 1.53 3.99
CA VAL A 115 -0.61 0.97 3.40
C VAL A 115 -1.01 -0.35 4.05
N PHE A 116 -2.24 -0.77 3.77
CA PHE A 116 -2.82 -2.01 4.29
C PHE A 116 -2.13 -3.30 3.83
N SER A 117 -1.33 -3.25 2.75
CA SER A 117 -0.68 -4.42 2.14
C SER A 117 0.63 -4.03 1.49
N SER A 118 1.69 -4.81 1.72
CA SER A 118 2.98 -4.62 1.06
C SER A 118 2.87 -4.76 -0.47
N HIS A 119 2.03 -5.68 -0.95
CA HIS A 119 1.79 -5.86 -2.38
C HIS A 119 1.15 -4.62 -3.02
N PHE A 120 0.25 -3.94 -2.29
CA PHE A 120 -0.32 -2.68 -2.75
C PHE A 120 0.69 -1.53 -2.68
N GLU A 121 1.59 -1.53 -1.69
CA GLU A 121 2.67 -0.54 -1.58
C GLU A 121 3.59 -0.59 -2.81
N ASP A 122 4.02 -1.78 -3.19
CA ASP A 122 4.87 -2.00 -4.36
C ASP A 122 4.20 -1.52 -5.65
N TYR A 123 2.91 -1.84 -5.80
CA TYR A 123 2.10 -1.33 -6.90
C TYR A 123 2.04 0.22 -6.90
N LEU A 124 1.80 0.85 -5.75
CA LEU A 124 1.78 2.32 -5.65
C LEU A 124 3.13 2.95 -5.95
N ARG A 125 4.25 2.29 -5.63
CA ARG A 125 5.59 2.75 -6.02
C ARG A 125 5.77 2.77 -7.54
N LEU A 126 5.21 1.80 -8.25
CA LEU A 126 5.20 1.78 -9.72
C LEU A 126 4.34 2.92 -10.28
N VAL A 127 3.14 3.10 -9.72
CA VAL A 127 2.24 4.20 -10.09
C VAL A 127 2.90 5.56 -9.86
N GLY A 128 3.51 5.77 -8.68
CA GLY A 128 4.18 7.02 -8.33
C GLY A 128 5.42 7.35 -9.17
N ARG A 129 6.04 6.36 -9.84
CA ARG A 129 7.09 6.59 -10.83
C ARG A 129 6.52 7.04 -12.19
N SER A 130 5.33 6.55 -12.55
CA SER A 130 4.66 6.88 -13.81
C SER A 130 3.97 8.25 -13.78
N ILE A 131 3.53 8.68 -12.60
CA ILE A 131 3.05 10.03 -12.35
C ILE A 131 4.30 10.87 -12.12
N ASP A 132 4.48 11.93 -12.89
CA ASP A 132 5.66 12.81 -12.86
C ASP A 132 5.70 13.64 -11.55
N LEU A 133 5.83 12.97 -10.39
CA LEU A 133 6.00 13.53 -9.04
C LEU A 133 7.45 13.94 -8.77
N TRP A 134 8.35 13.51 -9.64
CA TRP A 134 9.80 13.71 -9.50
C TRP A 134 10.27 15.18 -9.64
N PRO A 135 9.62 16.05 -10.45
CA PRO A 135 9.91 17.49 -10.47
C PRO A 135 9.58 18.15 -9.12
N LEU A 136 8.42 17.85 -8.53
CA LEU A 136 8.03 18.36 -7.21
C LEU A 136 8.95 17.86 -6.09
N TRP A 137 9.41 16.61 -6.21
CA TRP A 137 10.42 16.02 -5.33
C TRP A 137 11.78 16.72 -5.44
N ARG A 138 12.25 17.00 -6.65
CA ARG A 138 13.49 17.76 -6.88
C ARG A 138 13.40 19.16 -6.32
N ASP A 139 12.28 19.85 -6.50
CA ASP A 139 12.08 21.19 -5.94
C ASP A 139 12.07 21.18 -4.41
N THR A 140 11.46 20.14 -3.82
CA THR A 140 11.43 19.98 -2.36
C THR A 140 12.81 19.62 -1.81
N GLU A 141 13.54 18.70 -2.43
CA GLU A 141 14.91 18.36 -2.06
C GLU A 141 15.82 19.60 -2.17
N ARG A 142 15.66 20.40 -3.23
CA ARG A 142 16.44 21.61 -3.46
C ARG A 142 16.19 22.67 -2.39
N LYS A 143 14.92 22.88 -2.00
CA LYS A 143 14.55 23.79 -0.91
C LYS A 143 15.08 23.30 0.43
N LEU A 144 14.92 22.01 0.74
CA LEU A 144 15.43 21.43 1.97
C LEU A 144 16.96 21.58 2.05
N ARG A 145 17.66 21.30 0.94
CA ARG A 145 19.10 21.49 0.83
C ARG A 145 19.51 22.95 1.03
N SER A 146 18.80 23.91 0.46
CA SER A 146 19.15 25.33 0.65
C SER A 146 18.99 25.76 2.11
N VAL A 147 17.92 25.32 2.78
CA VAL A 147 17.69 25.61 4.20
C VAL A 147 18.78 24.97 5.08
N ILE A 148 19.16 23.72 4.81
CA ILE A 148 20.25 23.06 5.53
C ILE A 148 21.58 23.80 5.31
N THR A 149 21.88 24.20 4.06
CA THR A 149 23.09 24.96 3.75
C THR A 149 23.11 26.31 4.46
N GLU A 150 22.01 27.05 4.46
CA GLU A 150 21.89 28.36 5.13
C GLU A 150 22.09 28.21 6.65
N ILE A 151 21.50 27.20 7.28
CA ILE A 151 21.70 26.91 8.70
C ILE A 151 23.17 26.55 8.98
N MET A 152 23.79 25.74 8.12
CA MET A 152 25.20 25.38 8.29
C MET A 152 26.15 26.56 8.08
N GLU A 153 25.84 27.49 7.17
CA GLU A 153 26.60 28.73 6.99
C GLU A 153 26.44 29.67 8.17
N ILE A 154 25.26 29.74 8.79
CA ILE A 154 25.02 30.57 9.97
C ILE A 154 25.73 30.00 11.22
N GLU A 155 25.69 28.68 11.42
CA GLU A 155 26.24 28.04 12.62
C GLU A 155 27.74 27.72 12.53
N TYR A 156 28.25 27.45 11.33
CA TYR A 156 29.62 26.96 11.12
C TYR A 156 30.40 27.73 10.05
N GLY A 157 29.80 28.74 9.42
CA GLY A 157 30.50 29.65 8.53
C GLY A 157 31.39 30.59 9.34
N GLU A 158 32.62 30.15 9.63
CA GLU A 158 33.66 31.02 10.18
C GLU A 158 33.86 32.24 9.26
N SER A 159 33.85 33.43 9.86
CA SER A 159 34.42 34.66 9.28
C SER A 159 35.94 34.66 9.40
#